data_AF-A0A8T3N9K4-F1
#
_entry.id   AF-A0A8T3N9K4-F1
#
_cell.length_a   1.000
_cell.length_b   1.000
_cell.length_c   1.000
_cell.angle_alpha   90.00
_cell.angle_beta   90.00
_cell.angle_gamma   90.00
#
_symmetry.space_group_name_H-M   'P 1'
#
loop_
_entity.id
_entity.type
_entity.pdbx_description
1 polymer ?
#
loop_
_entity_poly.entity_id
_entity_poly.type
_entity_poly.pdbx_seq_one_letter_code
_entity_poly.pdbx_strand_id
1 'polypeptide(L)'
;MREATSSSGGEHILYDADATKRLDRAWFDPAALTARGKVTGSAGGRGRAQFFGQDGAQYVLRHYRRGGAVAALLEDRYLYTGLHRTRAWREWRLLVALAQRNLPVPRPFAARVVIAGALYRADLITYRLMNATPLSEVLARAPLAAATWAEIGRVIAMFHAARVWHADLNAHNVLVDSGGAVTLIDFDRARVRSPAARWRRDNLARLHLSLRKLKYLNAGLHFTESDFDALQTGYGSAA
;
A
#
# COMPACT_ATOMS: atom_id res chain seq x y z
N MET A 1 -12.32 -13.61 -6.33
CA MET A 1 -12.57 -12.17 -6.09
C MET A 1 -13.42 -11.66 -7.22
N ARG A 2 -14.72 -11.64 -6.98
CA ARG A 2 -15.73 -11.13 -7.89
C ARG A 2 -16.00 -9.66 -7.57
N GLU A 3 -15.77 -8.80 -8.56
CA GLU A 3 -16.03 -7.36 -8.44
C GLU A 3 -17.54 -7.10 -8.36
N ALA A 4 -17.99 -6.29 -7.40
CA ALA A 4 -19.33 -5.70 -7.38
C ALA A 4 -19.27 -4.20 -7.08
N THR A 5 -20.30 -3.48 -7.53
CA THR A 5 -20.43 -2.04 -7.33
C THR A 5 -21.76 -1.67 -6.69
N SER A 6 -21.75 -0.66 -5.82
CA SER A 6 -22.94 0.01 -5.30
C SER A 6 -22.82 1.50 -5.55
N SER A 7 -23.90 2.19 -5.88
CA SER A 7 -23.90 3.65 -6.10
C SER A 7 -25.15 4.28 -5.51
N SER A 8 -24.99 5.40 -4.81
CA SER A 8 -26.09 6.16 -4.20
C SER A 8 -25.64 7.60 -3.96
N GLY A 9 -26.39 8.59 -4.44
CA GLY A 9 -26.19 10.01 -4.09
C GLY A 9 -24.77 10.55 -4.33
N GLY A 10 -24.11 10.18 -5.43
CA GLY A 10 -22.73 10.59 -5.76
C GLY A 10 -21.63 9.80 -5.04
N GLU A 11 -22.00 8.87 -4.15
CA GLU A 11 -21.09 7.88 -3.59
C GLU A 11 -21.11 6.62 -4.46
N HIS A 12 -19.92 6.18 -4.84
CA HIS A 12 -19.69 4.93 -5.55
C HIS A 12 -18.80 4.05 -4.68
N ILE A 13 -19.16 2.78 -4.57
CA ILE A 13 -18.36 1.78 -3.86
C ILE A 13 -18.09 0.58 -4.76
N LEU A 14 -16.84 0.10 -4.73
CA LEU A 14 -16.30 -1.08 -5.39
C LEU A 14 -15.86 -2.07 -4.31
N TYR A 15 -16.21 -3.36 -4.40
CA TYR A 15 -15.85 -4.32 -3.36
C TYR A 15 -15.77 -5.77 -3.85
N ASP A 16 -15.12 -6.62 -3.05
CA ASP A 16 -15.07 -8.07 -3.23
C ASP A 16 -16.39 -8.72 -2.76
N ALA A 17 -17.21 -9.14 -3.72
CA ALA A 17 -18.50 -9.74 -3.49
C ALA A 17 -18.43 -11.21 -3.04
N ASP A 18 -17.24 -11.82 -3.09
CA ASP A 18 -17.01 -13.15 -2.51
C ASP A 18 -16.78 -13.05 -0.98
N ALA A 19 -16.34 -11.88 -0.50
CA ALA A 19 -15.98 -11.65 0.90
C ALA A 19 -17.14 -11.17 1.77
N THR A 20 -18.18 -10.55 1.20
CA THR A 20 -19.38 -10.15 1.94
C THR A 20 -20.61 -10.12 1.04
N LYS A 21 -21.77 -10.49 1.60
CA LYS A 21 -23.08 -10.33 0.95
C LYS A 21 -23.65 -8.91 1.13
N ARG A 22 -23.17 -8.15 2.12
CA ARG A 22 -23.67 -6.79 2.41
C ARG A 22 -22.54 -5.93 2.95
N LEU A 23 -22.10 -4.98 2.13
CA LEU A 23 -21.16 -3.94 2.53
C LEU A 23 -21.89 -2.84 3.29
N ASP A 24 -21.41 -2.50 4.49
CA ASP A 24 -21.91 -1.36 5.27
C ASP A 24 -21.03 -0.12 5.02
N ARG A 25 -21.66 0.99 4.63
CA ARG A 25 -21.01 2.28 4.36
C ARG A 25 -20.26 2.83 5.57
N ALA A 26 -20.70 2.45 6.78
CA ALA A 26 -20.04 2.84 8.02
C ALA A 26 -18.61 2.32 8.15
N TRP A 27 -18.19 1.34 7.34
CA TRP A 27 -16.80 0.84 7.36
C TRP A 27 -15.81 1.84 6.78
N PHE A 28 -16.29 2.84 6.05
CA PHE A 28 -15.47 3.94 5.54
C PHE A 28 -15.56 5.20 6.43
N ASP A 29 -16.16 5.10 7.61
CA ASP A 29 -16.25 6.18 8.57
C ASP A 29 -15.50 5.82 9.87
N PRO A 30 -14.32 6.43 10.11
CA PRO A 30 -13.56 6.24 11.33
C PRO A 30 -14.34 6.47 12.63
N ALA A 31 -15.24 7.46 12.64
CA ALA A 31 -16.04 7.78 13.82
C ALA A 31 -17.07 6.69 14.07
N ALA A 32 -17.75 6.21 13.02
CA ALA A 32 -18.68 5.09 13.13
C ALA A 32 -18.00 3.79 13.57
N LEU A 33 -16.80 3.49 13.05
CA LEU A 33 -16.01 2.34 13.48
C LEU A 33 -15.64 2.44 14.97
N THR A 34 -15.26 3.63 15.42
CA THR A 34 -14.92 3.88 16.84
C THR A 34 -16.14 3.74 17.74
N ALA A 35 -17.26 4.37 17.38
CA ALA A 35 -18.51 4.30 18.12
C ALA A 35 -19.05 2.86 18.25
N ARG A 36 -18.75 2.00 17.27
CA ARG A 36 -19.13 0.58 17.28
C ARG A 36 -18.10 -0.34 17.94
N GLY A 37 -17.03 0.21 18.53
CA GLY A 37 -15.96 -0.57 19.16
C GLY A 37 -15.20 -1.49 18.19
N LYS A 38 -15.17 -1.15 16.89
CA LYS A 38 -14.56 -2.00 15.86
C LYS A 38 -13.07 -1.75 15.66
N VAL A 39 -12.56 -0.62 16.14
CA VAL A 39 -11.16 -0.19 15.96
C VAL A 39 -10.23 -1.08 16.76
N THR A 40 -9.22 -1.64 16.11
CA THR A 40 -8.22 -2.54 16.71
C THR A 40 -6.82 -1.94 16.73
N GLY A 41 -6.63 -0.73 16.20
CA GLY A 41 -5.37 0.01 16.24
C GLY A 41 -5.27 1.07 15.14
N SER A 42 -4.08 1.66 15.02
CA SER A 42 -3.75 2.60 13.94
C SER A 42 -2.25 2.56 13.63
N ALA A 43 -1.88 2.93 12.41
CA ALA A 43 -0.48 3.17 12.04
C ALA A 43 -0.18 4.67 11.97
N GLY A 44 0.97 5.09 12.50
CA GLY A 44 1.44 6.47 12.48
C GLY A 44 1.98 6.90 11.10
N GLY A 45 1.78 8.17 10.71
CA GLY A 45 2.29 8.74 9.46
C GLY A 45 1.35 9.75 8.78
N ARG A 46 1.73 10.24 7.58
CA ARG A 46 1.01 11.27 6.78
C ARG A 46 -0.30 10.81 6.12
N GLY A 47 -0.92 9.77 6.67
CA GLY A 47 -2.17 9.18 6.21
C GLY A 47 -2.57 8.08 7.17
N ARG A 48 -3.06 8.46 8.36
CA ARG A 48 -3.47 7.56 9.45
C ARG A 48 -4.30 6.41 8.90
N ALA A 49 -3.69 5.24 8.78
CA ALA A 49 -4.38 4.00 8.48
C ALA A 49 -5.04 3.52 9.77
N GLN A 50 -6.33 3.23 9.72
CA GLN A 50 -7.09 2.75 10.87
C GLN A 50 -7.33 1.25 10.71
N PHE A 51 -7.02 0.49 11.76
CA PHE A 51 -7.26 -0.94 11.79
C PHE A 51 -8.60 -1.21 12.45
N PHE A 52 -9.38 -2.12 11.87
CA PHE A 52 -10.66 -2.52 12.44
C PHE A 52 -10.95 -4.00 12.18
N GLY A 53 -11.73 -4.61 13.07
CA GLY A 53 -12.14 -6.01 12.99
C GLY A 53 -13.62 -6.15 12.63
N GLN A 54 -13.95 -7.09 11.73
CA GLN A 54 -15.32 -7.36 11.35
C GLN A 54 -15.46 -8.78 10.78
N ASP A 55 -16.48 -9.52 11.26
CA ASP A 55 -16.79 -10.89 10.85
C ASP A 55 -15.58 -11.85 10.87
N GLY A 56 -14.76 -11.76 11.93
CA GLY A 56 -13.56 -12.59 12.11
C GLY A 56 -12.33 -12.15 11.29
N ALA A 57 -12.47 -11.18 10.40
CA ALA A 57 -11.37 -10.62 9.61
C ALA A 57 -10.87 -9.28 10.19
N GLN A 58 -9.63 -8.93 9.84
CA GLN A 58 -9.00 -7.65 10.18
C GLN A 58 -8.75 -6.85 8.91
N TYR A 59 -9.06 -5.57 8.97
CA TYR A 59 -8.99 -4.65 7.83
C TYR A 59 -8.16 -3.42 8.14
N VAL A 60 -7.69 -2.78 7.08
CA VAL A 60 -7.03 -1.48 7.11
C VAL A 60 -7.86 -0.50 6.28
N LEU A 61 -8.40 0.52 6.93
CA LEU A 61 -9.03 1.66 6.26
C LEU A 61 -7.97 2.74 6.02
N ARG A 62 -7.82 3.16 4.77
CA ARG A 62 -7.00 4.29 4.37
C ARG A 62 -7.83 5.33 3.64
N HIS A 63 -7.76 6.56 4.14
CA HIS A 63 -8.31 7.74 3.47
C HIS A 63 -7.24 8.39 2.59
N TYR A 64 -7.57 8.68 1.32
CA TYR A 64 -6.61 9.31 0.41
C TYR A 64 -6.47 10.79 0.73
N ARG A 65 -5.30 11.20 1.23
CA ARG A 65 -4.96 12.61 1.46
C ARG A 65 -4.00 13.11 0.39
N ARG A 66 -4.10 14.38 0.00
CA ARG A 66 -3.09 15.02 -0.84
C ARG A 66 -1.85 15.33 -0.01
N GLY A 67 -0.67 15.15 -0.60
CA GLY A 67 0.61 15.60 -0.03
C GLY A 67 1.14 16.84 -0.75
N GLY A 68 2.11 17.52 -0.12
CA GLY A 68 2.77 18.72 -0.67
C GLY A 68 2.04 20.02 -0.34
N ALA A 69 2.55 21.16 -0.82
CA ALA A 69 2.00 22.50 -0.52
C ALA A 69 0.51 22.68 -0.91
N VAL A 70 0.00 21.86 -1.84
CA VAL A 70 -1.41 21.84 -2.26
C VAL A 70 -2.33 21.18 -1.21
N ALA A 71 -1.79 20.43 -0.25
CA ALA A 71 -2.55 19.84 0.85
C ALA A 71 -3.18 20.91 1.76
N ALA A 72 -2.54 22.07 1.89
CA ALA A 72 -3.05 23.17 2.70
C ALA A 72 -4.31 23.84 2.12
N LEU A 73 -4.59 23.66 0.82
CA LEU A 73 -5.72 24.30 0.13
C LEU A 73 -6.84 23.31 -0.22
N LEU A 74 -6.52 22.04 -0.48
CA LEU A 74 -7.46 21.04 -1.01
C LEU A 74 -7.41 19.69 -0.27
N GLU A 75 -6.76 19.60 0.90
CA GLU A 75 -6.65 18.46 1.83
C GLU A 75 -6.86 17.05 1.21
N ASP A 76 -8.12 16.63 1.03
CA ASP A 76 -8.53 15.29 0.59
C ASP A 76 -9.28 15.26 -0.77
N ARG A 77 -9.42 16.40 -1.45
CA ARG A 77 -10.29 16.53 -2.64
C ARG A 77 -9.52 16.46 -3.94
N TYR A 78 -9.91 15.61 -4.87
CA TYR A 78 -9.27 15.41 -6.18
C TYR A 78 -10.18 15.87 -7.32
N LEU A 79 -9.63 16.41 -8.43
CA LEU A 79 -10.44 16.75 -9.59
C LEU A 79 -11.07 15.49 -10.19
N TYR A 80 -12.38 15.50 -10.35
CA TYR A 80 -13.13 14.39 -10.92
C TYR A 80 -13.09 14.46 -12.44
N THR A 81 -12.52 13.43 -13.06
CA THR A 81 -12.42 13.28 -14.53
C THR A 81 -13.02 11.96 -15.02
N GLY A 82 -13.81 11.29 -14.17
CA GLY A 82 -14.41 9.98 -14.42
C GLY A 82 -14.05 8.94 -13.35
N LEU A 83 -15.03 8.11 -12.98
CA LEU A 83 -14.93 7.15 -11.87
C LEU A 83 -13.74 6.19 -12.00
N HIS A 84 -13.54 5.59 -13.18
CA HIS A 84 -12.43 4.66 -13.44
C HIS A 84 -11.04 5.31 -13.42
N ARG A 85 -10.97 6.66 -13.44
CA ARG A 85 -9.72 7.42 -13.36
C ARG A 85 -9.37 7.81 -11.94
N THR A 86 -10.30 7.66 -10.99
CA THR A 86 -10.07 7.96 -9.58
C THR A 86 -9.06 6.98 -8.98
N ARG A 87 -8.31 7.49 -8.00
CA ARG A 87 -7.21 6.77 -7.33
C ARG A 87 -7.63 5.43 -6.75
N ALA A 88 -8.67 5.43 -5.91
CA ALA A 88 -9.13 4.21 -5.23
C ALA A 88 -9.65 3.14 -6.20
N TRP A 89 -10.37 3.51 -7.27
CA TRP A 89 -10.81 2.54 -8.29
C TRP A 89 -9.64 1.87 -9.00
N ARG A 90 -8.65 2.68 -9.39
CA ARG A 90 -7.47 2.19 -10.10
C ARG A 90 -6.61 1.31 -9.22
N GLU A 91 -6.39 1.73 -7.98
CA GLU A 91 -5.58 0.99 -7.04
C GLU A 91 -6.26 -0.32 -6.63
N TRP A 92 -7.55 -0.32 -6.33
CA TRP A 92 -8.28 -1.54 -6.01
C TRP A 92 -8.18 -2.56 -7.14
N ARG A 93 -8.45 -2.15 -8.39
CA ARG A 93 -8.36 -3.04 -9.56
C ARG A 93 -6.93 -3.49 -9.84
N LEU A 94 -5.95 -2.62 -9.64
CA LEU A 94 -4.54 -3.00 -9.73
C LEU A 94 -4.23 -4.08 -8.69
N LEU A 95 -4.59 -3.88 -7.42
CA LEU A 95 -4.37 -4.86 -6.36
C LEU A 95 -5.05 -6.21 -6.65
N VAL A 96 -6.26 -6.21 -7.22
CA VAL A 96 -6.92 -7.45 -7.69
C VAL A 96 -6.06 -8.16 -8.73
N ALA A 97 -5.62 -7.45 -9.77
CA ALA A 97 -4.82 -8.02 -10.84
C ALA A 97 -3.45 -8.51 -10.35
N LEU A 98 -2.85 -7.85 -9.37
CA LEU A 98 -1.59 -8.26 -8.75
C LEU A 98 -1.77 -9.50 -7.87
N ALA A 99 -2.83 -9.55 -7.06
CA ALA A 99 -3.16 -10.70 -6.23
C ALA A 99 -3.47 -11.95 -7.08
N GLN A 100 -4.19 -11.79 -8.21
CA GLN A 100 -4.44 -12.88 -9.17
C GLN A 100 -3.16 -13.43 -9.82
N ARG A 101 -2.07 -12.66 -9.83
CA ARG A 101 -0.75 -13.07 -10.32
C ARG A 101 0.14 -13.58 -9.18
N ASN A 102 -0.42 -13.83 -8.00
CA ASN A 102 0.30 -14.26 -6.80
C ASN A 102 1.45 -13.32 -6.39
N LEU A 103 1.33 -12.02 -6.70
CA LEU A 103 2.28 -11.03 -6.21
C LEU A 103 1.95 -10.68 -4.75
N PRO A 104 2.96 -10.49 -3.89
CA PRO A 104 2.73 -10.22 -2.48
C PRO A 104 2.29 -8.77 -2.28
N VAL A 105 0.97 -8.57 -2.30
CA VAL A 105 0.27 -7.31 -2.11
C VAL A 105 -0.82 -7.47 -1.04
N PRO A 106 -1.25 -6.39 -0.37
CA PRO A 106 -2.43 -6.45 0.48
C PRO A 106 -3.66 -6.78 -0.38
N ARG A 107 -4.41 -7.82 0.00
CA ARG A 107 -5.65 -8.15 -0.68
C ARG A 107 -6.62 -6.97 -0.55
N PRO A 108 -7.15 -6.43 -1.66
CA PRO A 108 -8.13 -5.36 -1.57
C PRO A 108 -9.48 -5.94 -1.12
N PHE A 109 -10.23 -5.18 -0.33
CA PHE A 109 -11.58 -5.55 0.08
C PHE A 109 -12.60 -4.61 -0.54
N ALA A 110 -12.46 -3.29 -0.34
CA ALA A 110 -13.38 -2.31 -0.90
C ALA A 110 -12.71 -0.97 -1.17
N ALA A 111 -13.28 -0.18 -2.07
CA ALA A 111 -12.87 1.18 -2.39
C ALA A 111 -14.10 2.07 -2.51
N ARG A 112 -14.05 3.27 -1.95
CA ARG A 112 -15.12 4.27 -2.02
C ARG A 112 -14.63 5.51 -2.75
N VAL A 113 -15.52 6.11 -3.54
CA VAL A 113 -15.38 7.43 -4.14
C VAL A 113 -16.65 8.23 -3.85
N VAL A 114 -16.51 9.39 -3.21
CA VAL A 114 -17.62 10.33 -2.99
C VAL A 114 -17.39 11.55 -3.87
N ILE A 115 -18.28 11.78 -4.83
CA ILE A 115 -18.22 12.89 -5.78
C ILE A 115 -19.04 14.06 -5.24
N ALA A 116 -18.44 15.24 -5.23
CA ALA A 116 -19.09 16.50 -4.85
C ALA A 116 -18.70 17.59 -5.87
N GLY A 117 -19.60 17.86 -6.82
CA GLY A 117 -19.34 18.77 -7.94
C GLY A 117 -18.17 18.28 -8.80
N ALA A 118 -17.20 19.16 -9.06
CA ALA A 118 -16.00 18.84 -9.84
C ALA A 118 -14.91 18.10 -9.04
N LEU A 119 -15.18 17.74 -7.78
CA LEU A 119 -14.21 17.15 -6.86
C LEU A 119 -14.67 15.78 -6.38
N TYR A 120 -13.73 14.94 -5.95
CA TYR A 120 -14.02 13.68 -5.27
C TYR A 120 -13.10 13.43 -4.08
N ARG A 121 -13.61 12.67 -3.10
CA ARG A 121 -12.82 12.06 -2.00
C ARG A 121 -12.80 10.55 -2.19
N ALA A 122 -11.81 9.88 -1.63
CA ALA A 122 -11.70 8.44 -1.79
C ALA A 122 -11.14 7.73 -0.56
N ASP A 123 -11.50 6.46 -0.45
CA ASP A 123 -11.06 5.54 0.60
C ASP A 123 -10.74 4.17 0.00
N LEU A 124 -9.80 3.45 0.62
CA LEU A 124 -9.48 2.07 0.31
C LEU A 124 -9.48 1.26 1.60
N ILE A 125 -10.14 0.11 1.56
CA ILE A 125 -10.11 -0.93 2.57
C ILE A 125 -9.37 -2.14 2.00
N THR A 126 -8.31 -2.57 2.68
CA THR A 126 -7.61 -3.82 2.39
C THR A 126 -7.69 -4.75 3.58
N TYR A 127 -7.42 -6.04 3.37
CA TYR A 127 -7.14 -6.95 4.46
C TYR A 127 -5.87 -6.51 5.19
N ARG A 128 -5.86 -6.62 6.51
CA ARG A 128 -4.67 -6.39 7.33
C ARG A 128 -3.74 -7.58 7.21
N LEU A 129 -2.48 -7.29 6.92
CA LEU A 129 -1.41 -8.29 7.02
C LEU A 129 -1.05 -8.44 8.49
N MET A 130 -1.39 -9.60 9.06
CA MET A 130 -1.04 -9.92 10.43
C MET A 130 0.46 -10.17 10.52
N ASN A 131 1.10 -9.70 11.59
CA ASN A 131 2.52 -9.92 11.90
C ASN A 131 3.53 -9.31 10.91
N ALA A 132 3.11 -8.48 9.97
CA ALA A 132 3.98 -7.77 9.04
C ALA A 132 4.30 -6.36 9.57
N THR A 133 5.58 -5.98 9.58
CA THR A 133 6.07 -4.70 10.11
C THR A 133 6.81 -3.93 9.01
N PRO A 134 6.67 -2.60 8.91
CA PRO A 134 7.45 -1.81 7.96
C PRO A 134 8.96 -2.02 8.16
N LEU A 135 9.69 -2.18 7.07
CA LEU A 135 11.14 -2.36 7.06
C LEU A 135 11.84 -1.24 7.85
N SER A 136 11.34 0.00 7.75
CA SER A 136 11.82 1.12 8.55
C SER A 136 11.76 0.88 10.07
N GLU A 137 10.70 0.24 10.54
CA GLU A 137 10.50 -0.06 11.96
C GLU A 137 11.29 -1.30 12.39
N VAL A 138 11.39 -2.31 11.52
CA VAL A 138 12.23 -3.49 11.77
C VAL A 138 13.69 -3.06 11.97
N LEU A 139 14.23 -2.26 11.05
CA LEU A 139 15.61 -1.77 11.10
C LEU A 139 15.86 -0.78 12.24
N ALA A 140 14.82 -0.20 12.82
CA ALA A 140 14.97 0.63 14.02
C ALA A 140 15.13 -0.20 15.31
N ARG A 141 14.80 -1.50 15.26
CA ARG A 141 14.83 -2.40 16.43
C ARG A 141 15.98 -3.40 16.37
N ALA A 142 16.27 -3.95 15.19
CA ALA A 142 17.27 -5.01 15.02
C ALA A 142 17.81 -5.05 13.58
N PRO A 143 19.03 -5.59 13.37
CA PRO A 143 19.50 -5.93 12.03
C PRO A 143 18.67 -7.04 11.40
N LEU A 144 18.60 -7.04 10.07
CA LEU A 144 17.99 -8.12 9.29
C LEU A 144 19.06 -9.09 8.80
N ALA A 145 18.69 -10.35 8.65
CA ALA A 145 19.55 -11.34 8.00
C ALA A 145 19.72 -11.01 6.52
N ALA A 146 20.90 -11.31 5.96
CA ALA A 146 21.18 -11.12 4.53
C ALA A 146 20.18 -11.88 3.63
N ALA A 147 19.69 -13.04 4.08
CA ALA A 147 18.66 -13.80 3.37
C ALA A 147 17.33 -13.03 3.22
N THR A 148 16.93 -12.25 4.23
CA THR A 148 15.73 -11.41 4.18
C THR A 148 15.94 -10.22 3.23
N TRP A 149 17.12 -9.63 3.21
CA TRP A 149 17.46 -8.60 2.21
C TRP A 149 17.37 -9.16 0.78
N ALA A 150 17.93 -10.35 0.54
CA ALA A 150 17.80 -11.04 -0.73
C ALA A 150 16.33 -11.35 -1.10
N GLU A 151 15.49 -11.73 -0.13
CA GLU A 151 14.03 -11.88 -0.34
C GLU A 151 13.37 -10.58 -0.79
N ILE A 152 13.69 -9.45 -0.16
CA ILE A 152 13.19 -8.13 -0.58
C ILE A 152 13.57 -7.87 -2.05
N GLY A 153 14.81 -8.18 -2.42
CA GLY A 153 15.30 -8.08 -3.79
C GLY A 153 14.48 -8.93 -4.76
N ARG A 154 14.27 -10.22 -4.43
CA ARG A 154 13.49 -11.17 -5.24
C ARG A 154 12.04 -10.71 -5.42
N VAL A 155 11.38 -10.26 -4.36
CA VAL A 155 10.02 -9.73 -4.44
C VAL A 155 9.95 -8.50 -5.35
N ILE A 156 10.88 -7.55 -5.23
CA ILE A 156 10.92 -6.38 -6.13
C ILE A 156 11.14 -6.82 -7.58
N ALA A 157 11.99 -7.81 -7.83
CA ALA A 157 12.20 -8.39 -9.16
C ALA A 157 10.90 -9.00 -9.72
N MET A 158 10.12 -9.73 -8.91
CA MET A 158 8.81 -10.27 -9.31
C MET A 158 7.85 -9.15 -9.77
N PHE A 159 7.76 -8.04 -9.03
CA PHE A 159 6.94 -6.88 -9.46
C PHE A 159 7.45 -6.28 -10.76
N HIS A 160 8.76 -6.13 -10.91
CA HIS A 160 9.38 -5.60 -12.11
C HIS A 160 9.17 -6.50 -13.33
N ALA A 161 9.26 -7.83 -13.18
CA ALA A 161 8.96 -8.82 -14.21
C ALA A 161 7.48 -8.77 -14.61
N ALA A 162 6.58 -8.56 -13.64
CA ALA A 162 5.17 -8.29 -13.88
C ALA A 162 4.87 -6.88 -14.45
N ARG A 163 5.93 -6.12 -14.80
CA ARG A 163 5.88 -4.77 -15.39
C ARG A 163 5.31 -3.69 -14.46
N VAL A 164 5.32 -3.93 -13.16
CA VAL A 164 4.75 -3.04 -12.15
C VAL A 164 5.82 -2.06 -11.70
N TRP A 165 5.57 -0.78 -11.93
CA TRP A 165 6.34 0.33 -11.39
C TRP A 165 5.66 0.87 -10.14
N HIS A 166 6.39 0.98 -9.03
CA HIS A 166 5.88 1.49 -7.76
C HIS A 166 6.33 2.93 -7.52
N ALA A 167 5.41 3.89 -7.55
CA ALA A 167 5.78 5.31 -7.52
C ALA A 167 6.49 5.76 -6.22
N ASP A 168 6.23 5.06 -5.12
CA ASP A 168 6.76 5.40 -3.80
C ASP A 168 7.38 4.18 -3.11
N LEU A 169 8.23 3.43 -3.83
CA LEU A 169 8.96 2.31 -3.23
C LEU A 169 9.98 2.84 -2.22
N ASN A 170 9.68 2.69 -0.93
CA ASN A 170 10.50 3.15 0.19
C ASN A 170 10.39 2.18 1.37
N ALA A 171 11.26 2.31 2.38
CA ALA A 171 11.31 1.40 3.52
C ALA A 171 10.07 1.39 4.43
N HIS A 172 9.15 2.36 4.32
CA HIS A 172 7.86 2.31 5.01
C HIS A 172 6.83 1.47 4.25
N ASN A 173 7.02 1.30 2.95
CA ASN A 173 6.11 0.58 2.04
C ASN A 173 6.56 -0.87 1.72
N VAL A 174 7.65 -1.31 2.36
CA VAL A 174 8.09 -2.71 2.36
C VAL A 174 7.76 -3.28 3.73
N LEU A 175 6.87 -4.26 3.79
CA LEU A 175 6.53 -4.96 5.02
C LEU A 175 7.26 -6.30 5.07
N VAL A 176 7.81 -6.62 6.23
CA VAL A 176 8.51 -7.87 6.53
C VAL A 176 7.83 -8.52 7.72
N ASP A 177 7.48 -9.80 7.61
CA ASP A 177 6.94 -10.57 8.73
C ASP A 177 8.02 -11.32 9.51
N SER A 178 7.64 -11.96 10.62
CA SER A 178 8.56 -12.73 11.46
C SER A 178 9.17 -13.96 10.77
N GLY A 179 8.56 -14.45 9.69
CA GLY A 179 9.09 -15.54 8.87
C GLY A 179 10.02 -15.05 7.75
N GLY A 180 10.20 -13.73 7.60
CA GLY A 180 10.98 -13.13 6.52
C GLY A 180 10.22 -12.96 5.22
N ALA A 181 8.91 -13.22 5.18
CA ALA A 181 8.09 -12.98 3.99
C ALA A 181 7.94 -11.47 3.76
N VAL A 182 8.03 -11.06 2.50
CA VAL A 182 8.03 -9.65 2.11
C VAL A 182 6.75 -9.33 1.34
N THR A 183 6.09 -8.24 1.72
CA THR A 183 4.91 -7.70 1.03
C THR A 183 5.10 -6.22 0.74
N LEU A 184 4.76 -5.78 -0.47
CA LEU A 184 4.73 -4.35 -0.81
C LEU A 184 3.34 -3.78 -0.53
N ILE A 185 3.27 -2.52 -0.08
CA ILE A 185 2.03 -1.77 0.17
C ILE A 185 2.06 -0.39 -0.49
N ASP A 186 0.91 0.29 -0.51
CA ASP A 186 0.68 1.63 -1.09
C ASP A 186 0.87 1.74 -2.62
N PHE A 187 -0.13 1.24 -3.35
CA PHE A 187 -0.14 1.17 -4.81
C PHE A 187 -0.86 2.35 -5.49
N ASP A 188 -1.19 3.44 -4.77
CA ASP A 188 -2.00 4.59 -5.26
C ASP A 188 -1.53 5.09 -6.63
N ARG A 189 -0.21 5.23 -6.75
CA ARG A 189 0.44 5.74 -7.95
C ARG A 189 1.19 4.67 -8.73
N ALA A 190 1.11 3.40 -8.33
CA ALA A 190 1.73 2.31 -9.07
C ALA A 190 1.06 2.10 -10.43
N ARG A 191 1.84 1.70 -11.43
CA ARG A 191 1.37 1.55 -12.83
C ARG A 191 2.04 0.34 -13.48
N VAL A 192 1.32 -0.31 -14.38
CA VAL A 192 1.94 -1.22 -15.34
C VAL A 192 2.62 -0.37 -16.42
N ARG A 193 3.92 -0.59 -16.67
CA ARG A 193 4.71 0.15 -17.65
C ARG A 193 5.33 -0.79 -18.69
N SER A 194 5.64 -0.27 -19.87
CA SER A 194 6.47 -1.02 -20.81
C SER A 194 7.82 -1.39 -20.15
N PRO A 195 8.36 -2.59 -20.40
CA PRO A 195 9.64 -2.99 -19.84
C PRO A 195 10.74 -1.99 -20.22
N ALA A 196 11.45 -1.47 -19.21
CA ALA A 196 12.61 -0.63 -19.43
C ALA A 196 13.53 -0.71 -18.22
N ALA A 197 14.83 -0.89 -18.47
CA ALA A 197 15.83 -0.98 -17.40
C ALA A 197 15.87 0.29 -16.55
N ARG A 198 15.67 1.47 -17.16
CA ARG A 198 15.74 2.77 -16.49
C ARG A 198 14.79 2.86 -15.29
N TRP A 199 13.49 2.63 -15.48
CA TRP A 199 12.54 2.79 -14.37
C TRP A 199 12.70 1.72 -13.29
N ARG A 200 13.19 0.52 -13.63
CA ARG A 200 13.51 -0.54 -12.66
C ARG A 200 14.66 -0.10 -11.75
N ARG A 201 15.73 0.44 -12.34
CA ARG A 201 16.85 1.05 -11.60
C ARG A 201 16.39 2.23 -10.75
N ASP A 202 15.57 3.12 -11.30
CA ASP A 202 15.03 4.28 -10.57
C ASP A 202 14.18 3.85 -9.37
N ASN A 203 13.47 2.71 -9.44
CA ASN A 203 12.71 2.15 -8.32
C ASN A 203 13.62 1.64 -7.19
N LEU A 204 14.64 0.86 -7.53
CA LEU A 204 15.64 0.40 -6.56
C LEU A 204 16.41 1.57 -5.93
N ALA A 205 16.82 2.55 -6.74
CA ALA A 205 17.51 3.75 -6.26
C ALA A 205 16.63 4.56 -5.30
N ARG A 206 15.31 4.64 -5.53
CA ARG A 206 14.39 5.28 -4.58
C ARG A 206 14.36 4.58 -3.23
N LEU A 207 14.29 3.24 -3.21
CA LEU A 207 14.34 2.48 -1.97
C LEU A 207 15.66 2.72 -1.24
N HIS A 208 16.78 2.66 -1.96
CA HIS A 208 18.12 2.91 -1.41
C HIS A 208 18.23 4.30 -0.78
N LEU A 209 17.81 5.34 -1.50
CA LEU A 209 17.78 6.71 -0.99
C LEU A 209 16.92 6.84 0.27
N SER A 210 15.80 6.11 0.34
CA SER A 210 14.95 6.10 1.55
C SER A 210 15.66 5.47 2.75
N LEU A 211 16.39 4.37 2.55
CA LEU A 211 17.17 3.70 3.61
C LEU A 211 18.32 4.58 4.09
N ARG A 212 19.09 5.16 3.16
CA ARG A 212 20.16 6.12 3.49
C ARG A 212 19.64 7.33 4.25
N LYS A 213 18.48 7.86 3.85
CA LYS A 213 17.82 8.96 4.55
C LYS A 213 17.41 8.57 5.97
N LEU A 214 16.84 7.38 6.17
CA LEU A 214 16.50 6.89 7.51
C LEU A 214 17.76 6.74 8.38
N LYS A 215 18.85 6.19 7.83
CA LYS A 215 20.14 6.05 8.54
C LYS A 215 20.76 7.40 8.89
N TYR A 216 20.64 8.39 8.00
CA TYR A 216 21.07 9.76 8.28
C TYR A 216 20.26 10.41 9.42
N LEU A 217 18.93 10.23 9.41
CA LEU A 217 18.04 10.78 10.44
C LEU A 217 18.11 10.03 11.77
N ASN A 218 18.48 8.75 11.75
CA ASN A 218 18.67 7.91 12.91
C ASN A 218 19.98 7.11 12.78
N ALA A 219 21.04 7.62 13.39
CA ALA A 219 22.35 6.98 13.38
C ALA A 219 22.33 5.54 13.96
N GLY A 220 21.39 5.25 14.87
CA GLY A 220 21.18 3.92 15.46
C GLY A 220 20.44 2.93 14.56
N LEU A 221 19.93 3.35 13.39
CA LEU A 221 19.25 2.45 12.46
C LEU A 221 20.20 1.32 12.00
N HIS A 222 19.73 0.08 12.05
CA HIS A 222 20.47 -1.12 11.67
C HIS A 222 20.48 -1.33 10.15
N PHE A 223 21.06 -0.37 9.42
CA PHE A 223 21.26 -0.44 7.97
C PHE A 223 22.70 -0.12 7.60
N THR A 224 23.26 -0.91 6.68
CA THR A 224 24.58 -0.79 6.07
C THR A 224 24.48 -0.90 4.56
N GLU A 225 25.51 -0.49 3.82
CA GLU A 225 25.50 -0.65 2.36
C GLU A 225 25.54 -2.13 1.92
N SER A 226 26.20 -3.00 2.69
CA SER A 226 26.23 -4.46 2.43
C SER A 226 24.85 -5.11 2.50
N ASP A 227 23.94 -4.56 3.28
CA ASP A 227 22.54 -5.00 3.30
C ASP A 227 21.84 -4.74 1.95
N PHE A 228 22.14 -3.58 1.34
CA PHE A 228 21.61 -3.24 0.04
C PHE A 228 22.26 -4.08 -1.07
N ASP A 229 23.53 -4.43 -0.94
CA ASP A 229 24.20 -5.37 -1.85
C ASP A 229 23.55 -6.77 -1.81
N ALA A 230 23.16 -7.26 -0.63
CA ALA A 230 22.42 -8.51 -0.48
C ALA A 230 21.04 -8.44 -1.17
N LEU A 231 20.34 -7.29 -1.06
CA LEU A 231 19.11 -7.03 -1.80
C LEU A 231 19.36 -7.04 -3.31
N GLN A 232 20.41 -6.38 -3.80
CA GLN A 232 20.74 -6.37 -5.22
C GLN A 232 21.08 -7.76 -5.74
N THR A 233 21.78 -8.57 -4.94
CA THR A 233 22.08 -9.97 -5.25
C THR A 233 20.79 -10.78 -5.42
N GLY A 234 19.85 -10.66 -4.47
CA GLY A 234 18.54 -11.31 -4.57
C GLY A 234 17.69 -10.79 -5.74
N TYR A 235 17.77 -9.50 -6.04
CA TYR A 235 17.10 -8.92 -7.20
C TYR A 235 17.66 -9.51 -8.50
N GLY A 236 18.98 -9.58 -8.65
CA GLY A 236 19.65 -10.07 -9.84
C GLY A 236 19.41 -11.56 -10.12
N SER A 237 19.20 -12.39 -9.10
CA SER A 237 18.92 -13.82 -9.27
C SER A 237 17.50 -14.14 -9.73
N ALA A 238 16.58 -13.19 -9.65
CA ALA A 238 15.17 -13.35 -10.02
C ALA A 238 14.72 -12.44 -11.19
N ALA A 239 15.61 -11.63 -11.75
CA ALA A 239 15.31 -10.58 -12.73
C ALA A 239 15.54 -10.98 -14.20
#